data_AF-A0A161RCR6-F1
#
_entry.id   AF-A0A161RCR6-F1
#
_cell.length_a   1.000
_cell.length_b   1.000
_cell.length_c   1.000
_cell.angle_alpha   90.00
_cell.angle_beta   90.00
_cell.angle_gamma   90.00
#
_symmetry.space_group_name_H-M   'P 1'
#
loop_
_entity.id
_entity.type
_entity.pdbx_description
1 polymer ?
#
loop_
_entity_poly.entity_id
_entity_poly.type
_entity_poly.pdbx_seq_one_letter_code
_entity_poly.pdbx_strand_id
1 'polypeptide(L)'
;MSITETPTGDTVRRLRSRELVTHVSYLRALRTAAQDTTQTQLASRIGISQPSVNSALKSAAAVLDVRPGFSGATPYEIAQRFDAGELTREQVVDELGRWDYRPGSPSDGYDWSTFDAGEFAEVARAHTEHLIDDATYDEILIRYSEQGR
;
A
#
# COMPACT_ATOMS: atom_id res chain seq x y z
N MET A 1 13.61 -23.01 -4.11
CA MET A 1 12.78 -22.75 -5.31
C MET A 1 13.42 -23.49 -6.48
N SER A 2 12.84 -24.60 -6.91
CA SER A 2 13.29 -25.29 -8.14
C SER A 2 12.84 -24.50 -9.37
N ILE A 3 13.69 -24.45 -10.38
CA ILE A 3 13.65 -23.54 -11.54
C ILE A 3 12.68 -24.06 -12.63
N THR A 4 11.67 -24.88 -12.29
CA THR A 4 10.94 -25.70 -13.28
C THR A 4 9.41 -25.60 -13.26
N GLU A 5 8.80 -24.74 -12.45
CA GLU A 5 7.35 -24.50 -12.54
C GLU A 5 7.05 -23.09 -13.06
N THR A 6 6.19 -23.02 -14.08
CA THR A 6 5.66 -21.75 -14.58
C THR A 6 4.93 -21.03 -13.44
N PRO A 7 5.28 -19.78 -13.12
CA PRO A 7 4.63 -19.07 -12.02
C PRO A 7 3.14 -18.91 -12.28
N THR A 8 2.32 -19.22 -11.28
CA THR A 8 0.87 -19.00 -11.32
C THR A 8 0.53 -17.51 -11.32
N GLY A 9 -0.69 -17.15 -11.74
CA GLY A 9 -1.19 -15.77 -11.66
C GLY A 9 -1.09 -15.18 -10.25
N ASP A 10 -1.43 -15.96 -9.22
CA ASP A 10 -1.28 -15.55 -7.82
C ASP A 10 0.16 -15.27 -7.42
N THR A 11 1.11 -16.06 -7.92
CA THR A 11 2.53 -15.82 -7.67
C THR A 11 2.96 -14.49 -8.28
N VAL A 12 2.54 -14.20 -9.51
CA VAL A 12 2.83 -12.93 -10.19
C VAL A 12 2.16 -11.76 -9.46
N ARG A 13 0.91 -11.91 -9.02
CA ARG A 13 0.17 -10.89 -8.26
C ARG A 13 0.87 -10.54 -6.94
N ARG A 14 1.24 -11.53 -6.13
CA ARG A 14 1.98 -11.32 -4.88
C ARG A 14 3.33 -10.65 -5.10
N LEU A 15 4.06 -11.05 -6.15
CA LEU A 15 5.33 -10.42 -6.52
C LEU A 15 5.15 -8.96 -6.92
N ARG A 16 4.09 -8.65 -7.67
CA ARG A 16 3.72 -7.27 -8.02
C ARG A 16 3.36 -6.46 -6.78
N SER A 17 2.55 -7.00 -5.86
CA SER A 17 2.24 -6.33 -4.58
C SER A 17 3.51 -6.04 -3.80
N ARG A 18 4.42 -7.02 -3.70
CA ARG A 18 5.73 -6.85 -3.05
C ARG A 18 6.58 -5.78 -3.71
N GLU A 19 6.65 -5.75 -5.04
CA GLU A 19 7.37 -4.71 -5.79
C GLU A 19 6.82 -3.31 -5.48
N LEU A 20 5.50 -3.14 -5.53
CA LEU A 20 4.84 -1.86 -5.28
C LEU A 20 5.07 -1.35 -3.86
N VAL A 21 4.84 -2.18 -2.84
CA VAL A 21 5.02 -1.76 -1.43
C VAL A 21 6.50 -1.54 -1.08
N THR A 22 7.41 -2.30 -1.71
CA THR A 22 8.86 -2.08 -1.58
C THR A 22 9.24 -0.74 -2.19
N HIS A 23 8.72 -0.41 -3.38
CA HIS A 23 9.00 0.86 -4.04
C HIS A 23 8.50 2.06 -3.23
N VAL A 24 7.27 2.00 -2.71
CA VAL A 24 6.71 3.05 -1.85
C VAL A 24 7.53 3.19 -0.57
N SER A 25 7.92 2.08 0.06
CA SER A 25 8.76 2.09 1.26
C SER A 25 10.16 2.66 0.98
N TYR A 26 10.74 2.35 -0.18
CA TYR A 26 11.99 2.94 -0.66
C TYR A 26 11.87 4.47 -0.80
N LEU A 27 10.79 4.97 -1.40
CA LEU A 27 10.59 6.42 -1.57
C LEU A 27 10.46 7.14 -0.23
N ARG A 28 9.73 6.56 0.74
CA ARG A 28 9.66 7.10 2.11
C ARG A 28 11.03 7.12 2.78
N ALA A 29 11.75 5.99 2.74
CA ALA A 29 13.09 5.88 3.32
C ALA A 29 14.08 6.86 2.67
N LEU A 30 14.01 7.04 1.36
CA LEU A 30 14.83 8.00 0.61
C LEU A 30 14.54 9.44 1.07
N ARG A 31 13.25 9.81 1.19
CA ARG A 31 12.84 11.13 1.68
C ARG A 31 13.37 11.40 3.09
N THR A 32 13.23 10.44 3.99
CA THR A 32 13.75 10.53 5.36
C THR A 32 15.27 10.66 5.38
N ALA A 33 15.98 9.80 4.65
CA ALA A 33 17.45 9.85 4.60
C ALA A 33 17.97 11.18 4.06
N ALA A 34 17.27 11.78 3.08
CA ALA A 34 17.65 13.08 2.51
C ALA A 34 17.52 14.27 3.48
N GLN A 35 16.91 14.10 4.65
CA GLN A 35 16.84 15.15 5.68
C GLN A 35 18.19 15.35 6.38
N ASP A 36 19.00 14.29 6.51
CA ASP A 36 20.24 14.29 7.29
C ASP A 36 21.52 14.23 6.42
N THR A 37 21.39 14.27 5.10
CA THR A 37 22.54 14.20 4.17
C THR A 37 22.29 14.95 2.86
N THR A 38 23.35 15.27 2.14
CA THR A 38 23.24 15.82 0.78
C THR A 38 22.84 14.74 -0.23
N GLN A 39 22.20 15.13 -1.34
CA GLN A 39 21.85 14.20 -2.43
C GLN A 39 23.07 13.50 -3.03
N THR A 40 24.23 14.17 -3.10
CA THR A 40 25.48 13.58 -3.61
C THR A 40 26.00 12.48 -2.69
N GLN A 41 26.01 12.72 -1.37
CA GLN A 41 26.41 11.70 -0.39
C GLN A 41 25.41 10.53 -0.38
N LEU A 42 24.11 10.82 -0.49
CA LEU A 42 23.07 9.80 -0.57
C LEU A 42 23.23 8.94 -1.84
N ALA A 43 23.45 9.57 -2.99
CA ALA A 43 23.72 8.93 -4.28
C ALA A 43 24.91 7.97 -4.20
N SER A 44 26.02 8.43 -3.60
CA SER A 44 27.21 7.61 -3.38
C SER A 44 26.95 6.41 -2.46
N ARG A 45 26.11 6.57 -1.41
CA ARG A 45 25.79 5.49 -0.47
C ARG A 45 24.91 4.40 -1.08
N ILE A 46 23.95 4.77 -1.92
CA ILE A 46 22.98 3.81 -2.51
C ILE A 46 23.36 3.38 -3.94
N GLY A 47 24.50 3.83 -4.47
CA GLY A 47 25.07 3.35 -5.73
C GLY A 47 24.34 3.84 -6.98
N ILE A 48 23.71 5.03 -6.94
CA ILE A 48 23.04 5.64 -8.10
C ILE A 48 23.57 7.04 -8.39
N SER A 49 23.17 7.64 -9.51
CA SER A 49 23.56 9.02 -9.84
C SER A 49 22.81 10.05 -8.98
N GLN A 50 23.43 11.20 -8.71
CA GLN A 50 22.73 12.30 -8.02
C GLN A 50 21.47 12.78 -8.76
N PRO A 51 21.44 12.89 -10.11
CA PRO A 51 20.20 13.15 -10.84
C PRO A 51 19.11 12.10 -10.62
N SER A 52 19.48 10.82 -10.49
CA SER A 52 18.54 9.74 -10.16
C SER A 52 17.94 9.93 -8.76
N VAL A 53 18.75 10.34 -7.77
CA VAL A 53 18.26 10.72 -6.43
C VAL A 53 17.28 11.89 -6.52
N ASN A 54 17.61 12.93 -7.29
CA ASN A 54 16.73 14.08 -7.47
C ASN A 54 15.36 13.69 -8.04
N SER A 55 15.36 12.84 -9.09
CA SER A 55 14.14 12.32 -9.70
C SER A 55 13.31 11.51 -8.69
N ALA A 56 13.95 10.59 -7.97
CA ALA A 56 13.29 9.76 -6.97
C ALA A 56 12.71 10.60 -5.80
N LEU A 57 13.40 11.67 -5.37
CA LEU A 57 12.87 12.58 -4.34
C LEU A 57 11.64 13.36 -4.81
N LYS A 58 11.55 13.71 -6.10
CA LYS A 58 10.33 14.31 -6.67
C LYS A 58 9.16 13.33 -6.60
N SER A 59 9.37 12.07 -6.94
CA SER A 59 8.36 11.02 -6.78
C SER A 59 8.00 10.81 -5.31
N ALA A 60 8.99 10.81 -4.41
CA ALA A 60 8.77 10.64 -2.98
C ALA A 60 7.96 11.78 -2.34
N ALA A 61 7.93 12.98 -2.93
CA ALA A 61 7.12 14.09 -2.45
C ALA A 61 5.61 13.80 -2.52
N ALA A 62 5.16 12.98 -3.49
CA ALA A 62 3.76 12.60 -3.64
C ALA A 62 3.35 11.39 -2.78
N VAL A 63 4.31 10.70 -2.14
CA VAL A 63 4.05 9.53 -1.33
C VAL A 63 3.57 9.94 0.06
N LEU A 64 2.35 9.52 0.41
CA LEU A 64 1.79 9.69 1.75
C LEU A 64 2.61 8.90 2.78
N ASP A 65 2.80 9.46 3.98
CA ASP A 65 3.40 8.74 5.11
C ASP A 65 2.47 7.66 5.65
N VAL A 66 3.06 6.61 6.22
CA VAL A 66 2.31 5.59 6.95
C VAL A 66 1.59 6.24 8.13
N ARG A 67 0.31 5.91 8.31
CA ARG A 67 -0.47 6.47 9.42
C ARG A 67 0.04 5.88 10.74
N PRO A 68 0.20 6.69 11.81
CA PRO A 68 0.62 6.16 13.11
C PRO A 68 -0.28 5.03 13.60
N GLY A 69 0.34 3.91 13.99
CA GLY A 69 -0.37 2.71 14.42
C GLY A 69 -0.90 1.84 13.28
N PHE A 70 -0.61 2.14 12.02
CA PHE A 70 -0.96 1.31 10.87
C PHE A 70 0.29 0.92 10.09
N SER A 71 0.14 -0.06 9.20
CA SER A 71 1.20 -0.55 8.34
C SER A 71 1.25 0.14 6.97
N GLY A 72 0.19 0.87 6.58
CA GLY A 72 0.12 1.61 5.33
C GLY A 72 -0.44 3.03 5.48
N ALA A 73 -0.32 3.83 4.41
CA ALA A 73 -0.90 5.17 4.36
C ALA A 73 -2.40 5.17 4.01
N THR A 74 -2.86 4.12 3.32
CA THR A 74 -4.26 3.91 2.93
C THR A 74 -4.68 2.46 3.20
N PRO A 75 -5.99 2.16 3.30
CA PRO A 75 -6.52 0.79 3.36
C PRO A 75 -6.02 -0.08 2.21
N TYR A 76 -5.91 0.50 1.00
CA TYR A 76 -5.42 -0.24 -0.16
C TYR A 76 -3.96 -0.64 0.00
N GLU A 77 -3.10 0.25 0.48
CA GLU A 77 -1.70 -0.08 0.76
C GLU A 77 -1.57 -1.18 1.82
N ILE A 78 -2.40 -1.14 2.87
CA ILE A 78 -2.43 -2.19 3.90
C ILE A 78 -2.77 -3.55 3.28
N ALA A 79 -3.77 -3.62 2.40
CA ALA A 79 -4.10 -4.84 1.67
C ALA A 79 -2.97 -5.30 0.74
N GLN A 80 -2.27 -4.39 0.06
CA GLN A 80 -1.09 -4.73 -0.75
C GLN A 80 0.05 -5.31 0.10
N ARG A 81 0.26 -4.80 1.32
CA ARG A 81 1.28 -5.32 2.25
C ARG A 81 0.92 -6.70 2.77
N PHE A 82 -0.36 -6.94 3.08
CA PHE A 82 -0.86 -8.29 3.38
C PHE A 82 -0.57 -9.24 2.22
N ASP A 83 -0.92 -8.86 1.00
CA ASP A 83 -0.68 -9.70 -0.18
C ASP A 83 0.80 -9.93 -0.48
N ALA A 84 1.65 -8.93 -0.22
CA ALA A 84 3.10 -9.05 -0.30
C ALA A 84 3.70 -10.02 0.75
N GLY A 85 2.89 -10.43 1.73
CA GLY A 85 3.27 -11.29 2.85
C GLY A 85 3.96 -10.54 3.99
N GLU A 86 3.80 -9.22 4.09
CA GLU A 86 4.35 -8.40 5.18
C GLU A 86 3.44 -8.41 6.42
N LEU A 87 2.15 -8.69 6.25
CA LEU A 87 1.15 -8.71 7.32
C LEU A 87 0.50 -10.08 7.45
N THR A 88 0.15 -10.45 8.67
CA THR A 88 -0.74 -11.58 8.96
C THR A 88 -2.20 -11.22 8.70
N ARG A 89 -3.06 -12.24 8.62
CA ARG A 89 -4.51 -12.05 8.47
C ARG A 89 -5.08 -11.29 9.66
N GLU A 90 -4.63 -11.62 10.87
CA GLU A 90 -5.09 -10.98 12.10
C GLU A 90 -4.74 -9.49 12.12
N GLN A 91 -3.55 -9.12 11.63
CA GLN A 91 -3.13 -7.71 11.52
C GLN A 91 -3.93 -6.94 10.48
N VAL A 92 -4.12 -7.49 9.27
CA VAL A 92 -4.88 -6.79 8.23
C VAL A 92 -6.33 -6.57 8.67
N VAL A 93 -6.95 -7.55 9.33
CA VAL A 93 -8.32 -7.40 9.84
C VAL A 93 -8.39 -6.43 11.02
N ASP A 94 -7.42 -6.42 11.93
CA ASP A 94 -7.36 -5.40 13.00
C ASP A 94 -7.26 -3.99 12.42
N GLU A 95 -6.25 -3.77 11.56
CA GLU A 95 -5.95 -2.45 10.99
C GLU A 95 -7.09 -1.94 10.12
N LEU A 96 -7.58 -2.75 9.17
CA LEU A 96 -8.69 -2.36 8.30
C LEU A 96 -10.02 -2.35 9.03
N GLY A 97 -10.19 -3.18 10.06
CA GLY A 97 -11.35 -3.15 10.93
C GLY A 97 -11.49 -1.80 11.61
N ARG A 98 -10.47 -1.32 12.33
CA ARG A 98 -10.53 -0.06 13.09
C ARG A 98 -10.20 1.21 12.31
N TRP A 99 -10.03 1.11 10.99
CA TRP A 99 -9.69 2.26 10.17
C TRP A 99 -10.82 3.31 10.20
N ASP A 100 -10.44 4.58 10.39
CA ASP A 100 -11.40 5.69 10.32
C ASP A 100 -11.68 6.04 8.87
N TYR A 101 -12.63 5.32 8.27
CA TYR A 101 -12.99 5.48 6.86
C TYR A 101 -13.68 6.82 6.62
N ARG A 102 -13.24 7.49 5.56
CA ARG A 102 -13.94 8.68 5.08
C ARG A 102 -15.31 8.27 4.51
N PRO A 103 -16.37 9.06 4.76
CA PRO A 103 -17.65 8.87 4.08
C PRO A 103 -17.42 8.96 2.57
N GLY A 104 -17.94 7.99 1.82
CA GLY A 104 -17.79 7.98 0.37
C GLY A 104 -18.45 9.21 -0.26
N SER A 105 -17.75 9.85 -1.19
CA SER A 105 -18.40 10.84 -2.06
C SER A 105 -19.42 10.13 -2.96
N PRO A 106 -20.63 10.70 -3.20
CA PRO A 106 -21.54 10.14 -4.18
C PRO A 106 -20.86 10.10 -5.55
N SER A 107 -20.49 8.91 -6.02
CA SER A 107 -19.97 8.72 -7.37
C SER A 107 -21.10 8.98 -8.36
N ASP A 108 -20.91 9.91 -9.30
CA ASP A 108 -21.83 10.20 -10.40
C ASP A 108 -21.77 9.16 -11.53
N GLY A 109 -21.09 8.03 -11.30
CA GLY A 109 -20.96 6.92 -12.24
C GLY A 109 -19.93 7.13 -13.35
N TYR A 110 -19.22 8.27 -13.36
CA TYR A 110 -18.22 8.59 -14.39
C TYR A 110 -16.79 8.84 -13.86
N ASP A 111 -16.55 8.78 -12.55
CA ASP A 111 -15.21 8.96 -11.97
C ASP A 111 -14.49 7.64 -11.64
N TRP A 112 -14.02 6.97 -12.69
CA TRP A 112 -12.97 5.95 -12.69
C TRP A 112 -11.56 6.44 -12.30
N SER A 113 -11.36 7.68 -11.86
CA SER A 113 -10.03 8.27 -11.63
C SER A 113 -9.75 8.85 -10.25
N THR A 114 -10.72 8.96 -9.35
CA THR A 114 -10.50 9.50 -8.00
C THR A 114 -11.14 8.63 -6.93
N PHE A 115 -10.59 7.44 -6.68
CA PHE A 115 -10.81 6.81 -5.38
C PHE A 115 -10.12 7.69 -4.33
N ASP A 116 -10.90 8.46 -3.58
CA ASP A 116 -10.37 9.29 -2.50
C ASP A 116 -9.73 8.39 -1.44
N ALA A 117 -8.44 8.61 -1.18
CA ALA A 117 -7.68 7.81 -0.23
C ALA A 117 -8.35 7.81 1.16
N GLY A 118 -8.56 6.62 1.71
CA GLY A 118 -9.15 6.39 3.03
C GLY A 118 -10.64 6.05 3.03
N GLU A 119 -11.30 5.84 1.89
CA GLU A 119 -12.67 5.33 1.82
C GLU A 119 -12.74 3.79 1.95
N PHE A 120 -13.88 3.25 2.40
CA PHE A 120 -14.10 1.79 2.46
C PHE A 120 -14.07 1.14 1.07
N ALA A 121 -14.32 1.92 0.01
CA ALA A 121 -14.18 1.48 -1.37
C ALA A 121 -12.78 0.92 -1.69
N GLU A 122 -11.73 1.36 -0.99
CA GLU A 122 -10.38 0.78 -1.15
C GLU A 122 -10.30 -0.68 -0.66
N VAL A 123 -11.08 -1.06 0.36
CA VAL A 123 -11.18 -2.45 0.84
C VAL A 123 -11.94 -3.31 -0.16
N ALA A 124 -13.07 -2.80 -0.67
CA ALA A 124 -13.86 -3.48 -1.71
C ALA A 124 -13.04 -3.66 -3.01
N ARG A 125 -12.24 -2.67 -3.37
CA ARG A 125 -11.28 -2.76 -4.47
C ARG A 125 -10.22 -3.82 -4.21
N ALA A 126 -9.63 -3.85 -3.01
CA ALA A 126 -8.63 -4.86 -2.65
C ALA A 126 -9.19 -6.29 -2.74
N HIS A 127 -10.46 -6.48 -2.38
CA HIS A 127 -11.17 -7.75 -2.56
C HIS A 127 -11.37 -8.10 -4.04
N THR A 128 -11.84 -7.14 -4.85
CA THR A 128 -12.03 -7.31 -6.30
C THR A 128 -10.71 -7.63 -7.02
N GLU A 129 -9.59 -7.05 -6.57
CA GLU A 129 -8.24 -7.29 -7.10
C GLU A 129 -7.54 -8.51 -6.46
N HIS A 130 -8.24 -9.30 -5.65
CA HIS A 130 -7.76 -10.52 -5.00
C HIS A 130 -6.57 -10.32 -4.04
N LEU A 131 -6.41 -9.12 -3.47
CA LEU A 131 -5.40 -8.84 -2.44
C LEU A 131 -5.81 -9.40 -1.08
N ILE A 132 -7.12 -9.50 -0.84
CA ILE A 132 -7.74 -10.12 0.33
C ILE A 132 -8.80 -11.13 -0.15
N ASP A 133 -8.96 -12.23 0.59
CA ASP A 133 -9.99 -13.23 0.30
C ASP A 133 -11.37 -12.83 0.84
N ASP A 134 -12.42 -13.54 0.40
CA ASP A 134 -13.81 -13.31 0.82
C ASP A 134 -13.95 -13.29 2.35
N ALA A 135 -13.34 -14.27 3.02
CA ALA A 135 -13.44 -14.39 4.47
C ALA A 135 -12.76 -13.22 5.20
N THR A 136 -11.65 -12.69 4.66
CA THR A 136 -10.94 -11.53 5.22
C THR A 136 -11.79 -10.27 4.99
N TYR A 137 -12.35 -10.11 3.79
CA TYR A 137 -13.24 -9.01 3.46
C TYR A 137 -14.48 -8.98 4.36
N ASP A 138 -15.17 -10.12 4.52
CA ASP A 138 -16.37 -10.23 5.34
C ASP A 138 -16.08 -9.89 6.81
N GLU A 139 -14.94 -10.33 7.35
CA GLU A 139 -14.56 -10.02 8.73
C GLU A 139 -14.27 -8.52 8.92
N ILE A 140 -13.62 -7.88 7.95
CA ILE A 140 -13.41 -6.42 7.96
C ILE A 140 -14.75 -5.69 7.87
N LEU A 141 -15.65 -6.14 7.00
CA LEU A 141 -16.97 -5.54 6.81
C LEU A 141 -17.83 -5.63 8.09
N ILE A 142 -17.79 -6.75 8.80
CA ILE A 142 -18.45 -6.91 10.09
C ILE A 142 -17.93 -5.86 11.08
N ARG A 143 -16.60 -5.77 11.27
CA ARG A 143 -15.99 -4.80 12.20
C ARG A 143 -16.29 -3.35 11.81
N TYR A 144 -16.36 -3.06 10.51
CA TYR A 144 -16.76 -1.75 10.00
C TYR A 144 -18.21 -1.42 10.38
N SER A 145 -19.15 -2.36 10.20
CA SER A 145 -20.56 -2.17 10.54
C SER A 145 -20.81 -2.01 12.05
N GLU A 146 -20.02 -2.70 12.88
CA GLU A 146 -20.10 -2.62 14.35
C GLU A 146 -19.68 -1.25 14.90
N GLN A 147 -18.94 -0.44 14.13
CA GLN A 147 -18.61 0.95 14.48
C GLN A 147 -19.77 1.92 14.26
N GLY A 148 -20.94 1.44 13.84
CA GLY A 148 -22.14 2.26 13.61
C GLY A 148 -22.03 3.15 12.35
N ARG A 149 -21.28 2.69 11.34
CA ARG A 149 -21.08 3.36 10.05
C ARG A 149 -21.71 2.59 8.90
#